data_AF-A0A4R1F4F2-F1
#
_entry.id   AF-A0A4R1F4F2-F1
#
_cell.length_a   1.000
_cell.length_b   1.000
_cell.length_c   1.000
_cell.angle_alpha   90.00
_cell.angle_beta   90.00
_cell.angle_gamma   90.00
#
_symmetry.space_group_name_H-M   'P 1'
#
loop_
_entity.id
_entity.type
_entity.pdbx_description
1 polymer ?
#
loop_
_entity_poly.entity_id
_entity_poly.type
_entity_poly.pdbx_seq_one_letter_code
_entity_poly.pdbx_strand_id
1 'polypeptide(L)' 'MSESVEVKEGYYDKLGSIHCGVVKGFKINCGPEQLKVLEDGDEHVFDMTGVTVKRNGDEVSFSQQ' A
#
# COMPACT_ATOMS: atom_id res chain seq x y z
N MET A 1 16.65 -3.79 6.95
CA MET A 1 16.30 -4.65 5.79
C MET A 1 15.08 -4.00 5.20
N SER A 2 15.13 -3.55 3.94
CA SER A 2 13.96 -2.94 3.31
C SER A 2 12.95 -4.05 3.01
N GLU A 3 11.80 -4.00 3.68
CA GLU A 3 10.69 -4.92 3.40
C GLU A 3 9.82 -4.29 2.32
N SER A 4 9.34 -5.10 1.39
CA SER A 4 8.39 -4.67 0.37
C SER A 4 7.43 -5.80 -0.01
N VAL A 5 6.16 -5.46 -0.24
CA VAL A 5 5.13 -6.39 -0.70
C VAL A 5 4.33 -5.78 -1.85
N GLU A 6 3.87 -6.61 -2.77
CA GLU A 6 3.08 -6.19 -3.92
C GLU A 6 1.69 -6.80 -3.82
N VAL A 7 0.67 -5.95 -3.93
CA VAL A 7 -0.73 -6.34 -3.69
C VAL A 7 -1.58 -5.84 -4.83
N LYS A 8 -2.46 -6.72 -5.32
CA LYS A 8 -3.45 -6.41 -6.37
C LYS A 8 -4.75 -5.92 -5.78
N GLU A 9 -5.55 -5.24 -6.59
CA GLU A 9 -6.90 -4.85 -6.20
C GLU A 9 -7.72 -6.07 -5.71
N GLY A 10 -8.34 -5.93 -4.53
CA GLY A 10 -9.12 -6.97 -3.87
C GLY A 10 -8.30 -7.91 -2.99
N TYR A 11 -6.98 -7.73 -2.92
CA TYR A 11 -6.08 -8.53 -2.11
C TYR A 11 -5.50 -7.75 -0.93
N TYR A 12 -5.01 -8.51 0.04
CA TYR A 12 -4.41 -8.03 1.27
C TYR A 12 -3.18 -8.86 1.57
N ASP A 13 -2.13 -8.22 2.04
CA ASP A 13 -0.89 -8.83 2.45
C ASP A 13 -0.35 -8.15 3.73
N LYS A 14 0.82 -8.55 4.22
CA LYS A 14 1.41 -7.99 5.43
C LYS A 14 2.85 -7.59 5.18
N LEU A 15 3.15 -6.33 5.45
CA LEU A 15 4.49 -5.79 5.44
C LEU A 15 5.03 -5.84 6.88
N GLY A 16 5.80 -6.87 7.21
CA GLY A 16 6.21 -7.18 8.58
C GLY A 16 5.00 -7.39 9.50
N SER A 17 4.73 -6.44 10.39
CA SER A 17 3.57 -6.45 11.30
C SER A 17 2.39 -5.58 10.84
N ILE A 18 2.54 -4.86 9.74
CA ILE A 18 1.54 -3.92 9.21
C ILE A 18 0.68 -4.64 8.19
N HIS A 19 -0.64 -4.54 8.32
CA HIS A 19 -1.58 -5.08 7.34
C HIS A 19 -1.72 -4.09 6.17
N CYS A 20 -1.35 -4.52 4.97
CA CYS A 20 -1.39 -3.71 3.76
C CYS A 20 -2.40 -4.32 2.79
N GLY A 21 -3.32 -3.53 2.25
CA GLY A 21 -4.34 -4.06 1.35
C GLY A 21 -4.84 -3.04 0.35
N VAL A 22 -5.27 -3.56 -0.79
CA VAL A 22 -5.83 -2.77 -1.88
C VAL A 22 -7.29 -3.18 -2.03
N VAL A 23 -8.19 -2.27 -1.73
CA VAL A 23 -9.64 -2.45 -1.90
C VAL A 23 -10.05 -1.90 -3.27
N LYS A 24 -11.17 -2.41 -3.78
CA LYS A 24 -11.77 -1.99 -5.07
C LYS A 24 -11.80 -0.48 -5.26
N GLY A 25 -11.32 -0.02 -6.42
CA GLY A 25 -11.09 1.39 -6.72
C GLY A 25 -9.76 1.91 -6.19
N PHE A 26 -8.76 1.03 -6.03
CA PHE A 26 -7.42 1.35 -5.53
C PHE A 26 -7.42 2.13 -4.22
N LYS A 27 -8.31 1.74 -3.29
CA LYS A 27 -8.27 2.29 -1.93
C LYS A 27 -7.24 1.52 -1.13
N ILE A 28 -6.30 2.22 -0.54
CA ILE A 28 -5.18 1.60 0.16
C ILE A 28 -5.50 1.56 1.64
N ASN A 29 -5.40 0.39 2.27
CA ASN A 29 -5.39 0.26 3.71
C ASN A 29 -3.98 -0.11 4.17
N CYS A 30 -3.44 0.64 5.12
CA CYS A 30 -2.14 0.40 5.71
C CYS A 30 -2.24 0.53 7.23
N GLY A 31 -2.47 -0.59 7.91
CA GLY A 31 -2.68 -0.64 9.36
C GLY A 31 -3.87 0.22 9.80
N PRO A 32 -3.67 1.25 10.67
CA PRO A 32 -4.73 2.16 11.08
C PRO A 32 -5.02 3.26 10.05
N GLU A 33 -4.18 3.44 9.04
CA GLU A 33 -4.32 4.47 8.02
C GLU A 33 -4.99 3.93 6.76
N GLN A 34 -5.75 4.80 6.08
CA GLN A 34 -6.40 4.47 4.83
C GLN A 34 -6.31 5.63 3.85
N LEU A 35 -5.97 5.32 2.60
CA LEU A 35 -6.00 6.23 1.48
C LEU A 35 -7.25 5.94 0.65
N LYS A 36 -8.02 7.00 0.36
CA LYS A 36 -9.31 6.86 -0.32
C LYS A 36 -9.19 6.36 -1.75
N VAL A 37 -8.18 6.81 -2.49
CA VAL A 37 -7.88 6.42 -3.88
C VAL A 37 -6.38 6.69 -4.11
N LEU A 38 -5.69 5.75 -4.75
CA LEU A 38 -4.35 5.93 -5.31
C LEU A 38 -4.45 5.84 -6.84
N GLU A 39 -4.08 6.91 -7.54
CA GLU A 39 -4.09 6.95 -9.00
C GLU A 39 -2.89 6.21 -9.58
N ASP A 40 -2.95 5.86 -10.86
CA ASP A 40 -1.86 5.14 -11.51
C ASP A 40 -0.61 6.02 -11.60
N GLY A 41 0.54 5.48 -11.18
CA GLY A 41 1.79 6.22 -11.10
C GLY A 41 1.94 7.10 -9.85
N ASP A 42 0.89 7.24 -9.03
CA ASP A 42 0.96 7.98 -7.78
C ASP A 42 1.73 7.20 -6.70
N GLU A 43 2.39 7.98 -5.85
CA GLU A 43 3.11 7.52 -4.67
C GLU A 43 2.61 8.30 -3.46
N HIS A 44 2.38 7.58 -2.36
CA HIS A 44 1.94 8.15 -1.10
C HIS A 44 2.73 7.55 0.05
N VAL A 45 3.11 8.37 1.02
CA VAL A 45 3.83 7.93 2.22
C VAL A 45 2.90 8.10 3.40
N PHE A 46 2.69 7.01 4.14
CA PHE A 46 1.94 7.00 5.38
C PHE A 46 2.85 7.40 6.54
N ASP A 47 2.65 8.60 7.07
CA ASP A 47 3.53 9.17 8.10
C ASP A 47 3.51 8.39 9.44
N MET A 48 2.39 7.75 9.83
CA MET A 48 2.38 7.00 11.10
C MET A 48 3.11 5.66 11.00
N THR A 49 3.04 5.01 9.84
CA THR A 49 3.64 3.67 9.65
C THR A 49 5.01 3.74 9.00
N GLY A 50 5.36 4.86 8.35
CA GLY A 50 6.56 5.00 7.53
C GLY A 50 6.51 4.16 6.25
N VAL A 51 5.32 3.72 5.83
CA VAL A 51 5.14 2.89 4.64
C VAL A 51 4.91 3.78 3.43
N THR A 52 5.74 3.59 2.41
CA THR A 52 5.54 4.16 1.08
C THR A 52 4.71 3.20 0.25
N VAL A 53 3.67 3.71 -0.40
CA VAL A 53 2.84 2.96 -1.33
C VAL A 53 2.91 3.60 -2.70
N LYS A 54 3.07 2.77 -3.72
CA LYS A 54 3.15 3.22 -5.10
C LYS A 54 2.30 2.33 -5.99
N ARG A 55 1.47 2.93 -6.84
CA ARG A 55 0.69 2.18 -7.83
C ARG A 55 1.44 2.10 -9.15
N ASN A 56 1.51 0.89 -9.69
CA ASN A 56 2.07 0.58 -11.01
C ASN A 56 1.04 -0.23 -11.80
N GLY A 57 0.11 0.45 -12.46
CA GLY A 57 -1.00 -0.13 -13.22
C GLY A 57 -2.04 -0.80 -12.32
N ASP A 58 -2.06 -2.14 -12.39
CA ASP A 58 -2.97 -3.01 -11.64
C ASP A 58 -2.39 -3.51 -10.30
N GLU A 59 -1.13 -3.17 -10.02
CA GLU A 59 -0.40 -3.59 -8.83
C GLU A 59 -0.05 -2.38 -7.95
N VAL A 60 -0.06 -2.59 -6.64
CA VAL A 60 0.37 -1.59 -5.66
C VAL A 60 1.50 -2.18 -4.84
N SER A 61 2.65 -1.50 -4.86
CA SER A 61 3.82 -1.86 -4.09
C SER A 61 3.81 -1.08 -2.77
N PHE A 62 4.01 -1.79 -1.67
CA PHE A 62 4.17 -1.23 -0.33
C PHE A 62 5.61 -1.48 0.10
N SER A 63 6.29 -0.48 0.62
CA SER A 63 7.67 -0.59 1.09
C SER A 63 7.88 0.20 2.37
N GLN A 64 8.72 -0.33 3.26
CA GLN A 64 9.11 0.32 4.52
C GLN A 64 10.64 0.40 4.55
N GLN A 65 11.17 1.61 4.77
CA GLN A 65 12.61 1.85 4.94
C GLN A 65 13.04 1.76 6.40
#